data_AF-A0A2C9LQQ5-F1
#
_entry.id   AF-A0A2C9LQQ5-F1
#
_cell.length_a   1.000
_cell.length_b   1.000
_cell.length_c   1.000
_cell.angle_alpha   90.00
_cell.angle_beta   90.00
_cell.angle_gamma   90.00
#
_symmetry.space_group_name_H-M   'P 1'
#
loop_
_entity.id
_entity.type
_entity.pdbx_description
1 polymer ?
#
loop_
_entity_poly.entity_id
_entity_poly.type
_entity_poly.pdbx_seq_one_letter_code
_entity_poly.pdbx_strand_id
1 'polypeptide(L)'
;MALENRDKASDAPNLRPTFLAKKELEKNKKSKGYASILSTFYLDRENIREAAETIDKMISFVKEKKTVAVIFPEGTRSKDGSLSEFKGGAFRAAKKDYLQVVPVTINNALSITDLSRKDKLVVEVIFHQPIKPSSLLAMDTQSIAKIVQQKVQSKLVKPEGKRSDKEDKLA
;
A
#
# COMPACT_ATOMS: atom_id res chain seq x y z
N MET A 1 -2.18 -3.66 -25.20
CA MET A 1 -1.15 -3.28 -26.20
C MET A 1 -0.75 -1.80 -26.09
N ALA A 2 -0.71 -1.20 -24.88
CA ALA A 2 -0.36 0.22 -24.67
C ALA A 2 0.82 0.41 -23.71
N LEU A 3 1.52 -0.67 -23.34
CA LEU A 3 2.56 -0.65 -22.29
C LEU A 3 3.99 -0.83 -22.79
N GLU A 4 4.20 -1.06 -24.09
CA GLU A 4 5.51 -1.48 -24.64
C GLU A 4 6.41 -0.34 -25.18
N ASN A 5 5.94 0.90 -25.29
CA ASN A 5 6.71 1.95 -25.98
C ASN A 5 7.11 3.15 -25.11
N ARG A 6 7.63 2.93 -23.90
CA ARG A 6 8.21 4.02 -23.07
C ARG A 6 9.63 3.75 -22.56
N ASP A 7 10.36 2.82 -23.15
CA ASP A 7 11.75 2.51 -22.77
C ASP A 7 12.79 3.51 -23.33
N LYS A 8 12.38 4.69 -23.79
CA LYS A 8 13.28 5.73 -24.36
C LYS A 8 13.21 7.08 -23.64
N ALA A 9 13.27 7.07 -22.31
CA ALA A 9 13.63 8.24 -21.49
C ALA A 9 14.47 7.74 -20.30
N SER A 10 15.78 7.61 -20.50
CA SER A 10 16.67 6.77 -19.69
C SER A 10 16.97 7.24 -18.26
N ASP A 11 16.48 8.40 -17.82
CA ASP A 11 16.69 8.92 -16.46
C ASP A 11 15.43 9.42 -15.73
N ALA A 12 14.26 9.32 -16.35
CA ALA A 12 13.01 9.66 -15.66
C ALA A 12 12.62 8.54 -14.68
N PRO A 13 12.20 8.87 -13.43
CA PRO A 13 11.75 7.86 -12.48
C PRO A 13 10.54 7.10 -13.05
N ASN A 14 10.61 5.77 -13.04
CA ASN A 14 9.53 4.92 -13.49
C ASN A 14 8.45 4.86 -12.41
N LEU A 15 7.46 5.76 -12.47
CA LEU A 15 6.42 5.89 -11.42
C LEU A 15 5.39 4.74 -11.40
N ARG A 16 5.71 3.57 -11.98
CA ARG A 16 4.84 2.38 -11.90
C ARG A 16 4.78 1.89 -10.45
N PRO A 17 3.60 1.71 -9.86
CA PRO A 17 3.47 1.20 -8.50
C PRO A 17 3.72 -0.31 -8.45
N THR A 18 4.45 -0.75 -7.43
CA THR A 18 4.67 -2.16 -7.06
C THR A 18 4.00 -2.40 -5.71
N PHE A 19 3.08 -3.34 -5.64
CA PHE A 19 2.23 -3.55 -4.46
C PHE A 19 2.66 -4.74 -3.62
N LEU A 20 2.40 -4.67 -2.32
CA LEU A 20 2.50 -5.79 -1.40
C LEU A 20 1.10 -6.29 -0.99
N ALA A 21 0.76 -7.52 -1.34
CA ALA A 21 -0.54 -8.14 -1.09
C ALA A 21 -0.43 -9.36 -0.17
N LYS A 22 -1.54 -9.82 0.43
CA LYS A 22 -1.56 -11.09 1.17
C LYS A 22 -1.42 -12.29 0.21
N LYS A 23 -0.67 -13.32 0.58
CA LYS A 23 -0.51 -14.57 -0.18
C LYS A 23 -1.83 -15.27 -0.53
N GLU A 24 -2.83 -15.20 0.34
CA GLU A 24 -4.18 -15.73 0.08
C GLU A 24 -4.86 -15.11 -1.16
N LEU A 25 -4.53 -13.85 -1.47
CA LEU A 25 -5.10 -13.15 -2.63
C LEU A 25 -4.55 -13.66 -3.96
N GLU A 26 -3.48 -14.45 -3.96
CA GLU A 26 -2.96 -15.10 -5.17
C GLU A 26 -3.94 -16.13 -5.74
N LYS A 27 -4.63 -16.85 -4.84
CA LYS A 27 -5.51 -17.99 -5.20
C LYS A 27 -6.91 -17.56 -5.62
N ASN A 28 -7.34 -16.34 -5.27
CA ASN A 28 -8.69 -15.88 -5.56
C ASN A 28 -8.83 -15.45 -7.05
N LYS A 29 -9.70 -16.12 -7.81
CA LYS A 29 -9.91 -15.85 -9.25
C LYS A 29 -10.33 -14.40 -9.55
N LYS A 30 -10.91 -13.67 -8.59
CA LYS A 30 -11.33 -12.25 -8.77
C LYS A 30 -10.20 -11.24 -8.56
N SER A 31 -9.19 -11.54 -7.73
CA SER A 31 -8.00 -10.68 -7.57
C SER A 31 -6.99 -10.87 -8.70
N LYS A 32 -7.01 -12.02 -9.40
CA LYS A 32 -6.13 -12.30 -10.54
C LYS A 32 -6.24 -11.27 -11.68
N GLY A 33 -7.42 -10.69 -11.91
CA GLY A 33 -7.63 -9.67 -12.95
C GLY A 33 -6.94 -8.33 -12.67
N TYR A 34 -6.81 -7.95 -11.39
CA TYR A 34 -6.13 -6.71 -10.97
C TYR A 34 -4.64 -6.93 -10.70
N ALA A 35 -4.28 -8.10 -10.18
CA ALA A 35 -2.90 -8.47 -9.88
C ALA A 35 -2.06 -8.79 -11.13
N SER A 36 -2.67 -9.13 -12.26
CA SER A 36 -1.95 -9.35 -13.52
C SER A 36 -1.44 -8.05 -14.17
N ILE A 37 -2.01 -6.90 -13.79
CA ILE A 37 -1.68 -5.58 -14.34
C ILE A 37 -0.60 -4.87 -13.49
N LEU A 38 -0.42 -5.27 -12.24
CA LEU A 38 0.45 -4.62 -11.26
C LEU A 38 1.52 -5.58 -10.76
N SER A 39 2.79 -5.15 -10.73
CA SER A 39 3.87 -5.91 -10.09
C SER A 39 3.54 -6.08 -8.61
N THR A 40 3.03 -7.26 -8.24
CA THR A 40 2.51 -7.53 -6.89
C THR A 40 3.31 -8.63 -6.23
N PHE A 41 3.87 -8.34 -5.05
CA PHE A 41 4.53 -9.30 -4.20
C PHE A 41 3.54 -9.85 -3.17
N TYR A 42 3.55 -11.16 -2.96
CA TYR A 42 2.63 -11.86 -2.09
C TYR A 42 3.30 -12.21 -0.77
N LEU A 43 2.83 -11.57 0.31
CA LEU A 43 3.34 -11.69 1.66
C LEU A 43 2.58 -12.78 2.43
N ASP A 44 3.30 -13.78 2.94
CA ASP A 44 2.81 -14.63 4.01
C ASP A 44 3.00 -13.92 5.35
N ARG A 45 1.93 -13.74 6.12
CA ARG A 45 1.99 -13.00 7.40
C ARG A 45 2.07 -13.91 8.62
N GLU A 46 1.78 -15.19 8.44
CA GLU A 46 1.91 -16.18 9.51
C GLU A 46 3.39 -16.52 9.73
N ASN A 47 4.18 -16.45 8.65
CA ASN A 47 5.62 -16.64 8.70
C ASN A 47 6.38 -15.30 8.66
N ILE A 48 6.78 -14.79 9.84
CA ILE A 48 7.52 -13.52 9.98
C ILE A 48 8.81 -13.48 9.15
N ARG A 49 9.52 -14.61 9.01
CA ARG A 49 10.77 -14.67 8.23
C ARG A 49 10.49 -14.51 6.74
N GLU A 50 9.55 -15.31 6.22
CA GLU A 50 9.11 -15.20 4.82
C GLU A 50 8.52 -13.81 4.52
N ALA A 51 7.83 -13.21 5.48
CA ALA A 51 7.31 -11.86 5.37
C ALA A 51 8.44 -10.84 5.14
N ALA A 52 9.47 -10.90 5.98
CA ALA A 52 10.61 -10.01 5.89
C ALA A 52 11.40 -10.21 4.58
N GLU A 53 11.63 -11.46 4.18
CA GLU A 53 12.29 -11.79 2.92
C GLU A 53 11.52 -11.28 1.69
N THR A 54 10.19 -11.38 1.72
CA THR A 54 9.34 -10.89 0.62
C THR A 54 9.40 -9.38 0.50
N ILE A 55 9.39 -8.66 1.62
CA ILE A 55 9.56 -7.21 1.64
C ILE A 55 10.94 -6.85 1.09
N ASP A 56 12.00 -7.53 1.54
CA ASP A 56 13.37 -7.29 1.06
C ASP A 56 13.48 -7.56 -0.47
N LYS A 57 12.86 -8.63 -0.99
CA LYS A 57 12.77 -8.90 -2.44
C LYS A 57 12.03 -7.80 -3.19
N MET A 58 10.91 -7.32 -2.65
CA MET A 58 10.15 -6.23 -3.25
C MET A 58 11.00 -4.95 -3.31
N ILE A 59 11.72 -4.60 -2.25
CA ILE A 59 12.59 -3.42 -2.23
C ILE A 59 13.71 -3.53 -3.26
N SER A 60 14.37 -4.69 -3.38
CA SER A 60 15.37 -4.93 -4.42
C SER A 60 14.80 -4.74 -5.82
N PHE A 61 13.62 -5.29 -6.10
CA PHE A 61 12.92 -5.13 -7.37
C PHE A 61 12.60 -3.66 -7.65
N VAL A 62 12.10 -2.94 -6.65
CA VAL A 62 11.72 -1.52 -6.77
C VAL A 62 12.93 -0.64 -7.08
N LYS A 63 14.07 -0.92 -6.43
CA LYS A 63 15.35 -0.24 -6.72
C LYS A 63 15.85 -0.54 -8.13
N GLU A 64 15.84 -1.81 -8.54
CA GLU A 64 16.33 -2.24 -9.86
C GLU A 64 15.47 -1.68 -11.00
N LYS A 65 14.13 -1.78 -10.88
CA LYS A 65 13.18 -1.32 -11.90
C LYS A 65 12.84 0.17 -11.81
N LYS A 66 13.46 0.88 -10.85
CA LYS A 66 13.19 2.29 -10.53
C LYS A 66 11.70 2.58 -10.29
N THR A 67 10.96 1.61 -9.72
CA THR A 67 9.51 1.70 -9.46
C THR A 67 9.20 2.35 -8.11
N VAL A 68 7.91 2.41 -7.72
CA VAL A 68 7.48 2.91 -6.40
C VAL A 68 6.82 1.78 -5.61
N ALA A 69 7.34 1.48 -4.42
CA ALA A 69 6.71 0.54 -3.49
C ALA A 69 5.45 1.15 -2.86
N VAL A 70 4.33 0.46 -2.96
CA VAL A 70 3.07 0.83 -2.29
C VAL A 70 2.71 -0.26 -1.29
N ILE A 71 2.69 0.11 -0.01
CA ILE A 71 2.44 -0.80 1.10
C ILE A 71 1.30 -0.25 1.95
N PHE A 72 0.35 -1.12 2.30
CA PHE A 72 -0.69 -0.83 3.28
C PHE A 72 -0.25 -1.40 4.64
N PRO A 73 0.23 -0.57 5.58
CA PRO A 73 0.84 -1.04 6.83
C PRO A 73 -0.17 -1.68 7.80
N GLU A 74 -1.46 -1.37 7.69
CA GLU A 74 -2.55 -2.08 8.38
C GLU A 74 -2.64 -3.54 7.92
N GLY A 75 -2.39 -3.74 6.63
CA GLY A 75 -2.43 -5.02 5.96
C GLY A 75 -3.83 -5.56 5.64
N THR A 76 -4.90 -4.98 6.17
CA THR A 76 -6.27 -5.31 5.80
C THR A 76 -7.00 -4.04 5.39
N ARG A 77 -8.08 -4.20 4.62
CA ARG A 77 -8.96 -3.06 4.33
C ARG A 77 -9.81 -2.79 5.56
N SER A 78 -9.93 -1.51 5.93
CA SER A 78 -10.81 -1.07 7.01
C SER A 78 -12.26 -1.55 6.83
N LYS A 79 -12.93 -1.89 7.94
CA LYS A 79 -14.33 -2.33 7.95
C LYS A 79 -15.30 -1.15 8.03
N ASP A 80 -14.95 -0.15 8.84
CA ASP A 80 -15.78 1.01 9.17
C ASP A 80 -15.18 2.35 8.69
N GLY A 81 -14.04 2.32 8.02
CA GLY A 81 -13.31 3.51 7.60
C GLY A 81 -12.33 4.05 8.64
N SER A 82 -12.18 3.41 9.80
CA SER A 82 -11.12 3.72 10.75
C SER A 82 -9.79 3.07 10.36
N LEU A 83 -8.68 3.69 10.73
CA LEU A 83 -7.34 3.10 10.53
C LEU A 83 -7.09 2.05 11.61
N SER A 84 -6.66 0.86 11.20
CA SER A 84 -6.10 -0.14 12.11
C SER A 84 -4.66 0.21 12.49
N GLU A 85 -4.08 -0.57 13.40
CA GLU A 85 -2.66 -0.43 13.77
C GLU A 85 -1.73 -0.62 12.56
N PHE A 86 -0.75 0.26 12.42
CA PHE A 86 0.27 0.19 11.37
C PHE A 86 1.39 -0.73 11.81
N LYS A 87 1.66 -1.78 11.02
CA LYS A 87 2.73 -2.76 11.32
C LYS A 87 4.11 -2.25 10.94
N GLY A 88 5.10 -2.57 11.77
CA GLY A 88 6.48 -2.11 11.62
C GLY A 88 7.26 -2.69 10.42
N GLY A 89 6.90 -3.86 9.90
CA GLY A 89 7.74 -4.61 8.94
C GLY A 89 8.17 -3.82 7.71
N ALA A 90 7.27 -3.00 7.16
CA ALA A 90 7.54 -2.11 6.03
C ALA A 90 8.56 -1.00 6.36
N PHE A 91 8.40 -0.38 7.53
CA PHE A 91 9.27 0.70 8.00
C PHE A 91 10.67 0.19 8.34
N ARG A 92 10.80 -1.07 8.79
CA ARG A 92 12.10 -1.73 8.98
C ARG A 92 12.88 -1.77 7.67
N ALA A 93 12.23 -2.20 6.59
CA ALA A 93 12.86 -2.26 5.27
C ALA A 93 13.20 -0.86 4.75
N ALA A 94 12.28 0.10 4.88
CA ALA A 94 12.55 1.49 4.49
C ALA A 94 13.77 2.07 5.23
N LYS A 95 13.91 1.81 6.53
CA LYS A 95 15.07 2.22 7.34
C LYS A 95 16.37 1.51 6.91
N LYS A 96 16.33 0.18 6.77
CA LYS A 96 17.48 -0.64 6.33
C LYS A 96 18.03 -0.18 4.98
N ASP A 97 17.13 0.15 4.07
CA ASP A 97 17.45 0.46 2.68
C ASP A 97 17.59 1.96 2.39
N TYR A 98 17.57 2.80 3.43
CA TYR A 98 17.72 4.26 3.34
C TYR A 98 16.67 4.94 2.43
N LEU A 99 15.44 4.43 2.47
CA LEU A 99 14.34 4.89 1.63
C LEU A 99 13.51 5.97 2.32
N GLN A 100 13.02 6.94 1.53
CA GLN A 100 12.02 7.89 2.00
C GLN A 100 10.65 7.23 2.12
N VAL A 101 9.83 7.71 3.05
CA VAL A 101 8.45 7.26 3.22
C VAL A 101 7.51 8.42 2.95
N VAL A 102 6.54 8.24 2.06
CA VAL A 102 5.48 9.23 1.77
C VAL A 102 4.17 8.71 2.36
N PRO A 103 3.67 9.29 3.47
CA PRO A 103 2.36 8.93 3.99
C PRO A 103 1.27 9.36 3.00
N VAL A 104 0.25 8.54 2.82
CA VAL A 104 -0.87 8.81 1.91
C VAL A 104 -2.20 8.54 2.63
N THR A 105 -3.11 9.51 2.60
CA THR A 105 -4.49 9.33 3.04
C THR A 105 -5.38 9.08 1.85
N ILE A 106 -6.28 8.10 1.95
CA ILE A 106 -7.28 7.80 0.92
C ILE A 106 -8.66 7.90 1.58
N ASN A 107 -9.45 8.89 1.14
CA ASN A 107 -10.81 9.13 1.63
C ASN A 107 -11.85 8.56 0.65
N ASN A 108 -13.02 8.16 1.17
CA ASN A 108 -14.17 7.67 0.40
C ASN A 108 -13.93 6.43 -0.48
N ALA A 109 -12.87 5.66 -0.22
CA ALA A 109 -12.62 4.41 -0.95
C ALA A 109 -13.39 3.19 -0.41
N LEU A 110 -14.02 3.29 0.77
CA LEU A 110 -14.70 2.16 1.44
C LEU A 110 -15.81 1.56 0.56
N SER A 111 -16.56 2.41 -0.13
CA SER A 111 -17.72 2.01 -0.92
C SER A 111 -17.43 1.80 -2.40
N ILE A 112 -16.16 1.67 -2.80
CA ILE A 112 -15.79 1.46 -4.21
C ILE A 112 -16.34 0.14 -4.78
N THR A 113 -16.64 -0.82 -3.90
CA THR A 113 -17.18 -2.13 -4.27
C THR A 113 -18.71 -2.20 -4.19
N ASP A 114 -19.37 -1.11 -3.81
CA ASP A 114 -20.83 -1.00 -3.80
C ASP A 114 -21.36 -0.84 -5.24
N LEU A 115 -21.66 -1.99 -5.86
CA LEU A 115 -22.20 -2.06 -7.22
C LEU A 115 -23.65 -1.56 -7.34
N SER A 116 -24.33 -1.26 -6.22
CA SER A 116 -25.69 -0.73 -6.22
C SER A 116 -25.73 0.79 -6.35
N ARG A 117 -24.56 1.45 -6.25
CA ARG A 117 -24.41 2.91 -6.32
C ARG A 117 -24.77 3.45 -7.70
N LYS A 118 -25.66 4.43 -7.72
CA LYS A 118 -26.07 5.14 -8.94
C LYS A 118 -25.26 6.42 -9.19
N ASP A 119 -24.78 7.05 -8.12
CA ASP A 119 -24.02 8.30 -8.19
C ASP A 119 -22.51 8.08 -8.36
N LYS A 120 -21.82 9.09 -8.89
CA LYS A 120 -20.36 9.06 -9.02
C LYS A 120 -19.70 8.99 -7.64
N LEU A 121 -18.79 8.05 -7.45
CA LEU A 121 -17.93 8.01 -6.27
C LEU A 121 -16.72 8.92 -6.48
N VAL A 122 -16.53 9.89 -5.58
CA VAL A 122 -15.34 10.74 -5.54
C VAL A 122 -14.39 10.19 -4.48
N VAL A 123 -13.24 9.69 -4.93
CA VAL A 123 -12.15 9.23 -4.05
C VAL A 123 -11.10 10.33 -4.01
N GLU A 124 -10.74 10.76 -2.80
CA GLU A 124 -9.69 11.76 -2.58
C GLU A 124 -8.42 11.06 -2.10
N VAL A 125 -7.28 11.40 -2.69
CA VAL A 125 -5.96 10.87 -2.34
C VAL A 125 -5.05 12.04 -1.97
N ILE A 126 -4.58 12.05 -0.73
CA ILE A 126 -3.77 13.13 -0.17
C ILE A 126 -2.37 12.59 0.11
N PHE A 127 -1.38 13.13 -0.61
CA PHE A 127 0.03 12.87 -0.35
C PHE A 127 0.56 13.83 0.71
N HIS A 128 1.12 13.29 1.78
CA HIS A 128 1.71 14.08 2.86
C HIS A 128 3.17 14.41 2.57
N GLN A 129 3.74 15.30 3.38
CA GLN A 129 5.16 15.61 3.33
C GLN A 129 6.02 14.34 3.51
N PRO A 130 6.96 14.07 2.59
CA PRO A 130 7.86 12.92 2.70
C PRO A 130 8.68 12.95 3.99
N ILE A 131 8.82 11.78 4.62
CA ILE A 131 9.71 11.57 5.76
C ILE A 131 11.06 11.13 5.19
N LYS A 132 12.09 11.94 5.44
CA LYS A 132 13.45 11.69 4.97
C LYS A 132 14.07 10.46 5.63
N PRO A 133 14.94 9.71 4.94
CA PRO A 133 15.63 8.54 5.52
C PRO A 133 16.37 8.86 6.82
N SER A 134 17.01 10.04 6.90
CA SER A 134 17.73 10.49 8.10
C SER A 134 16.82 10.58 9.33
N SER A 135 15.59 11.05 9.17
CA SER A 135 14.60 11.11 10.24
C SER A 135 14.13 9.72 10.68
N LEU A 136 14.02 8.77 9.75
CA LEU A 136 13.65 7.38 10.05
C LEU A 136 14.73 6.66 10.84
N LEU A 137 16.01 6.92 10.54
CA LEU A 137 17.12 6.22 11.20
C LEU A 137 17.22 6.51 12.69
N ALA A 138 16.87 7.73 13.09
CA ALA A 138 16.87 8.19 14.48
C ALA A 138 15.75 7.57 15.35
N MET A 139 14.79 6.85 14.75
CA MET A 139 13.61 6.33 15.43
C MET A 139 13.55 4.81 15.35
N ASP A 140 12.92 4.17 16.33
CA ASP A 140 12.55 2.76 16.21
C ASP A 140 11.36 2.58 15.24
N THR A 141 11.21 1.37 14.75
CA THR A 141 10.23 1.01 13.72
C THR A 141 8.77 1.25 14.16
N GLN A 142 8.45 1.07 15.45
CA GLN A 142 7.09 1.26 15.97
C GLN A 142 6.74 2.74 16.07
N SER A 143 7.71 3.56 16.49
CA SER A 143 7.54 5.01 16.52
C SER A 143 7.33 5.59 15.12
N ILE A 144 8.07 5.08 14.11
CA ILE A 144 7.84 5.46 12.71
C ILE A 144 6.41 5.11 12.28
N ALA A 145 5.96 3.88 12.58
CA ALA A 145 4.62 3.43 12.22
C ALA A 145 3.53 4.34 12.81
N LYS A 146 3.66 4.72 14.09
CA LYS A 146 2.74 5.64 14.77
C LYS A 146 2.75 7.04 14.17
N ILE A 147 3.92 7.61 13.86
CA ILE A 147 4.01 8.94 13.23
C ILE A 147 3.36 8.94 11.85
N VAL A 148 3.61 7.89 11.06
CA VAL A 148 3.00 7.75 9.73
C VAL A 148 1.48 7.58 9.87
N GLN A 149 1.02 6.76 10.81
CA GLN A 149 -0.41 6.59 11.10
C GLN A 149 -1.07 7.92 11.49
N GLN A 150 -0.46 8.70 12.39
CA GLN A 150 -0.96 10.01 12.79
C GLN A 150 -1.05 11.00 11.62
N LYS A 151 -0.03 11.03 10.75
CA LYS A 151 -0.06 11.84 9.53
C LYS A 151 -1.23 11.44 8.63
N VAL A 152 -1.40 10.14 8.37
CA VAL A 152 -2.51 9.64 7.56
C VAL A 152 -3.86 9.98 8.21
N GLN A 153 -3.98 9.83 9.52
CA GLN A 153 -5.19 10.12 10.27
C GLN A 153 -5.56 11.61 10.27
N SER A 154 -4.57 12.51 10.25
CA SER A 154 -4.80 13.97 10.30
C SER A 154 -5.65 14.53 9.16
N LYS A 155 -5.77 13.79 8.05
CA LYS A 155 -6.56 14.17 6.87
C LYS A 155 -7.64 13.12 6.53
N LEU A 156 -7.84 12.15 7.41
CA LEU A 156 -8.83 11.10 7.19
C LEU A 156 -10.22 11.64 7.50
N VAL A 157 -11.12 11.50 6.54
CA VAL A 157 -12.55 11.82 6.70
C VAL A 157 -13.30 10.51 6.93
N LYS A 158 -14.14 10.46 7.97
CA LYS A 158 -14.99 9.28 8.20
C LYS A 158 -15.91 9.08 6.97
N PRO A 159 -15.92 7.89 6.35
CA PRO A 159 -16.67 7.68 5.14
C PRO A 159 -18.18 7.66 5.44
N GLU A 160 -18.95 8.33 4.58
CA GLU A 160 -20.41 8.18 4.51
C GLU A 160 -20.73 7.03 3.54
N GLY A 161 -20.82 5.79 4.04
CA GLY A 161 -21.15 4.64 3.20
C GLY A 161 -20.94 3.29 3.88
N LYS A 162 -21.64 2.27 3.40
CA LYS A 162 -21.49 0.89 3.86
C LYS A 162 -20.65 0.08 2.86
N ARG A 163 -19.85 -0.84 3.38
CA ARG A 163 -19.18 -1.87 2.58
C ARG A 163 -20.22 -2.90 2.11
N SER A 164 -20.02 -3.55 0.96
CA SER A 164 -20.94 -4.62 0.55
C SER A 164 -20.80 -5.86 1.43
N ASP A 165 -21.92 -6.50 1.79
CA ASP A 165 -21.99 -7.69 2.67
C ASP A 165 -21.13 -8.88 2.19
N LYS A 166 -20.73 -8.88 0.91
CA LYS A 166 -19.93 -9.95 0.30
C LYS A 166 -18.43 -9.89 0.68
N GLU A 167 -17.91 -8.76 1.17
CA GLU A 167 -16.49 -8.64 1.54
C GLU A 167 -16.17 -8.87 3.02
N ASP A 168 -17.15 -8.80 3.93
CA ASP A 168 -16.93 -9.12 5.35
C ASP A 168 -16.45 -10.56 5.58
N LYS A 169 -16.74 -11.46 4.62
CA LYS A 169 -16.27 -12.85 4.64
C LYS A 169 -14.81 -13.03 4.19
N LEU A 170 -14.15 -11.97 3.68
CA LEU A 170 -12.79 -12.02 3.13
C LEU A 170 -11.79 -11.12 3.87
N ALA A 171 -12.25 -10.36 4.88
CA ALA A 171 -11.49 -9.36 5.64
C ALA A 171 -11.06 -9.90 7.01
#